data_AF-A0A851GPG9-F1
#
_entry.id   AF-A0A851GPG9-F1
#
_cell.length_a   1.000
_cell.length_b   1.000
_cell.length_c   1.000
_cell.angle_alpha   90.00
_cell.angle_beta   90.00
_cell.angle_gamma   90.00
#
_symmetry.space_group_name_H-M   'P 1'
#
loop_
_entity.id
_entity.type
_entity.pdbx_description
1 polymer ?
#
loop_
_entity_poly.entity_id
_entity_poly.type
_entity_poly.pdbx_seq_one_letter_code
_entity_poly.pdbx_strand_id
1 'polypeptide(L)'
;MKRLLSILACVILYVSQHCCADEIKGYPVYRFINLDEISLNAIKGLEKMKAEGVMKDIPRDQFDRMISGQKRMIKAGFTNHKKLTIITASDKRIGVYVPIKDYKKLWERNPRDLRKEGKSHYLIVRYKTVTVDGHDYLKAEHINFSLVDHEPYIKK
;
A
#
# COMPACT_ATOMS: atom_id res chain seq x y z
N MET A 1 -8.69 16.63 -57.04
CA MET A 1 -7.78 16.12 -56.00
C MET A 1 -8.47 16.23 -54.64
N LYS A 2 -9.06 15.14 -54.15
CA LYS A 2 -9.76 15.09 -52.85
C LYS A 2 -8.76 14.66 -51.78
N ARG A 3 -8.51 15.52 -50.79
CA ARG A 3 -7.70 15.20 -49.60
C ARG A 3 -8.50 14.22 -48.73
N LEU A 4 -7.98 13.00 -48.58
CA LEU A 4 -8.44 12.05 -47.57
C LEU A 4 -7.98 12.55 -46.19
N LEU A 5 -8.92 13.16 -45.47
CA LEU A 5 -8.95 13.13 -44.02
C LEU A 5 -9.40 11.72 -43.61
N SER A 6 -8.56 10.98 -42.90
CA SER A 6 -9.00 9.80 -42.15
C SER A 6 -8.06 9.54 -40.98
N ILE A 7 -8.44 10.11 -39.84
CA ILE A 7 -8.65 9.35 -38.60
C ILE A 7 -7.53 8.35 -38.28
N LEU A 8 -6.48 8.84 -37.62
CA LEU A 8 -5.72 8.03 -36.66
C LEU A 8 -5.82 8.70 -35.29
N ALA A 9 -7.07 8.84 -34.85
CA ALA A 9 -7.39 9.21 -33.48
C ALA A 9 -7.64 7.93 -32.67
N CYS A 10 -7.11 7.93 -31.44
CA CYS A 10 -7.64 7.18 -30.31
C CYS A 10 -7.52 5.65 -30.35
N VAL A 11 -6.30 5.15 -30.12
CA VAL A 11 -6.12 4.09 -29.12
C VAL A 11 -5.08 4.55 -28.10
N ILE A 12 -5.39 5.65 -27.41
CA ILE A 12 -4.82 5.90 -26.09
C ILE A 12 -5.70 5.09 -25.15
N LEU A 13 -5.26 3.86 -24.85
CA LEU A 13 -5.79 3.09 -23.73
C LEU A 13 -5.69 3.98 -22.48
N TYR A 14 -6.86 4.28 -21.92
CA TYR A 14 -7.08 5.00 -20.68
C TYR A 14 -6.13 4.49 -19.59
N VAL A 15 -5.00 5.16 -19.42
CA VAL A 15 -4.33 5.30 -18.13
C VAL A 15 -4.50 6.78 -17.82
N SER A 16 -5.61 7.11 -17.16
CA SER A 16 -5.80 8.43 -16.56
C SER A 16 -4.72 8.61 -15.50
N GLN A 17 -3.57 9.14 -15.91
CA GLN A 17 -2.56 9.68 -15.01
C GLN A 17 -3.14 10.94 -14.37
N HIS A 18 -3.92 10.77 -13.31
CA HIS A 18 -4.06 11.81 -12.29
C HIS A 18 -2.76 11.82 -11.47
N CYS A 19 -1.68 12.31 -12.12
CA CYS A 19 -0.35 12.47 -11.53
C CYS A 19 -0.28 13.80 -10.77
N CYS A 20 -1.10 13.97 -9.73
CA CYS A 20 -0.80 14.93 -8.69
C CYS A 20 -0.23 14.13 -7.52
N ALA A 21 1.08 14.24 -7.30
CA ALA A 21 1.68 13.68 -6.10
C ALA A 21 1.17 14.48 -4.91
N ASP A 22 0.41 13.83 -4.04
CA ASP A 22 -0.16 14.45 -2.84
C ASP A 22 0.63 14.05 -1.60
N GLU A 23 0.38 14.72 -0.48
CA GLU A 23 1.05 14.47 0.79
C GLU A 23 0.10 13.97 1.88
N ILE A 24 0.50 12.90 2.56
CA ILE A 24 -0.11 12.45 3.81
C ILE A 24 0.88 12.70 4.94
N LYS A 25 0.42 13.37 5.99
CA LYS A 25 1.18 13.62 7.21
C LYS A 25 0.46 13.01 8.41
N GLY A 26 1.18 12.26 9.23
CA GLY A 26 0.57 11.59 10.38
C GLY A 26 1.43 10.49 11.00
N TYR A 27 0.80 9.70 11.85
CA TYR A 27 1.46 8.65 12.63
C TYR A 27 1.14 7.25 12.06
N PRO A 28 2.10 6.33 11.97
CA PRO A 28 1.83 4.97 11.54
C PRO A 28 0.97 4.22 12.57
N VAL A 29 0.09 3.38 12.05
CA VAL A 29 -0.68 2.43 12.84
C VAL A 29 0.03 1.10 12.86
N TYR A 30 0.53 0.73 14.03
CA TYR A 30 1.14 -0.57 14.28
C TYR A 30 0.07 -1.61 14.63
N ARG A 31 -0.86 -1.90 13.71
CA ARG A 31 -1.77 -3.05 13.88
C ARG A 31 -1.17 -4.28 13.22
N PHE A 32 -0.90 -5.30 14.02
CA PHE A 32 -0.32 -6.58 13.62
C PHE A 32 -1.31 -7.40 12.77
N ILE A 33 -1.41 -7.10 11.48
CA ILE A 33 -1.97 -8.03 10.49
C ILE A 33 -1.13 -7.89 9.22
N ASN A 34 -0.17 -8.82 9.05
CA ASN A 34 0.78 -8.89 7.93
C ASN A 34 0.13 -9.37 6.60
N LEU A 35 -1.14 -9.05 6.32
CA LEU A 35 -1.83 -9.60 5.15
C LEU A 35 -1.69 -8.76 3.87
N ASP A 36 -1.21 -7.52 3.97
CA ASP A 36 -1.20 -6.57 2.84
C ASP A 36 0.20 -6.36 2.23
N GLU A 37 1.06 -7.38 2.25
CA GLU A 37 2.32 -7.37 1.47
C GLU A 37 2.07 -7.79 0.02
N ILE A 38 2.56 -6.97 -0.91
CA ILE A 38 2.53 -7.24 -2.35
C ILE A 38 3.94 -7.59 -2.81
N SER A 39 4.23 -8.89 -2.89
CA SER A 39 5.50 -9.41 -3.40
C SER A 39 5.29 -10.80 -4.04
N LEU A 40 6.20 -11.20 -4.93
CA LEU A 40 6.17 -12.57 -5.47
C LEU A 40 6.35 -13.62 -4.38
N ASN A 41 7.11 -13.29 -3.32
CA ASN A 41 7.31 -14.17 -2.18
C ASN A 41 6.04 -14.30 -1.34
N ALA A 42 5.28 -13.23 -1.15
CA ALA A 42 3.98 -13.27 -0.49
C ALA A 42 3.00 -14.18 -1.24
N ILE A 43 2.93 -14.07 -2.58
CA ILE A 43 2.13 -14.96 -3.43
C ILE A 43 2.52 -16.43 -3.23
N LYS A 44 3.82 -16.75 -3.35
CA LYS A 44 4.33 -18.12 -3.14
C LYS A 44 4.02 -18.65 -1.74
N GLY A 45 4.13 -17.79 -0.73
CA GLY A 45 3.78 -18.13 0.65
C GLY A 45 2.31 -18.50 0.80
N LEU A 46 1.41 -17.74 0.18
CA LEU A 46 -0.03 -18.03 0.18
C LEU A 46 -0.35 -19.33 -0.56
N GLU A 47 0.25 -19.56 -1.73
CA GLU A 47 0.11 -20.80 -2.50
C GLU A 47 0.57 -22.02 -1.68
N LYS A 48 1.70 -21.91 -0.98
CA LYS A 48 2.20 -22.95 -0.08
C LYS A 48 1.24 -23.20 1.09
N MET A 49 0.78 -22.17 1.79
CA MET A 49 -0.17 -22.31 2.90
C MET A 49 -1.49 -22.95 2.47
N LYS A 50 -1.95 -22.69 1.23
CA LYS A 50 -3.13 -23.36 0.66
C LYS A 50 -2.87 -24.84 0.38
N ALA A 51 -1.72 -25.18 -0.18
CA ALA A 51 -1.32 -26.56 -0.44
C ALA A 51 -1.16 -27.38 0.86
N GLU A 52 -0.66 -26.77 1.92
CA GLU A 52 -0.50 -27.38 3.25
C GLU A 52 -1.82 -27.46 4.05
N GLY A 53 -2.95 -27.02 3.48
CA GLY A 53 -4.26 -27.09 4.13
C GLY A 53 -4.48 -26.09 5.27
N VAL A 54 -3.54 -25.16 5.51
CA VAL A 54 -3.64 -24.13 6.55
C VAL A 54 -4.79 -23.15 6.25
N MET A 55 -5.09 -22.95 4.97
CA MET A 55 -6.16 -22.07 4.48
C MET A 55 -7.38 -22.86 3.98
N LYS A 56 -7.76 -23.94 4.70
CA LYS A 56 -8.87 -24.82 4.32
C LYS A 56 -10.23 -24.12 4.29
N ASP A 57 -10.42 -23.13 5.16
CA ASP A 57 -11.69 -22.40 5.31
C ASP A 57 -11.89 -21.31 4.25
N ILE A 58 -10.87 -21.05 3.41
CA ILE A 58 -10.96 -20.07 2.32
C ILE A 58 -11.43 -20.79 1.05
N PRO A 59 -12.62 -20.43 0.52
CA PRO A 59 -13.11 -20.93 -0.76
C PRO A 59 -12.08 -20.75 -1.89
N ARG A 60 -12.06 -21.71 -2.83
CA ARG A 60 -11.10 -21.69 -3.94
C ARG A 60 -11.21 -20.43 -4.78
N ASP A 61 -12.43 -20.00 -5.10
CA ASP A 61 -12.69 -18.77 -5.86
C ASP A 61 -12.17 -17.52 -5.12
N GLN A 62 -12.34 -17.46 -3.80
CA GLN A 62 -11.83 -16.36 -2.99
C GLN A 62 -10.29 -16.35 -2.98
N PHE A 63 -9.66 -17.52 -2.89
CA PHE A 63 -8.20 -17.65 -2.96
C PHE A 63 -7.67 -17.19 -4.33
N ASP A 64 -8.28 -17.66 -5.41
CA ASP A 64 -7.89 -17.30 -6.79
C ASP A 64 -8.06 -15.80 -7.04
N ARG A 65 -9.16 -15.19 -6.54
CA ARG A 65 -9.35 -13.73 -6.58
C ARG A 65 -8.24 -12.98 -5.84
N MET A 66 -7.83 -13.46 -4.66
CA MET A 66 -6.77 -12.86 -3.86
C MET A 66 -5.42 -12.91 -4.58
N ILE A 67 -5.01 -14.07 -5.08
CA ILE A 67 -3.76 -14.24 -5.85
C ILE A 67 -3.77 -13.37 -7.10
N SER A 68 -4.90 -13.36 -7.83
CA SER A 68 -5.04 -12.56 -9.04
C SER A 68 -4.96 -11.06 -8.75
N GLY A 69 -5.57 -10.61 -7.65
CA GLY A 69 -5.44 -9.23 -7.16
C GLY A 69 -3.98 -8.84 -6.87
N GLN A 70 -3.22 -9.69 -6.18
CA GLN A 70 -1.80 -9.42 -5.93
C GLN A 70 -0.98 -9.37 -7.23
N LYS A 71 -1.23 -10.29 -8.18
CA LYS A 71 -0.55 -10.29 -9.50
C LYS A 71 -0.81 -8.99 -10.27
N ARG A 72 -2.02 -8.45 -10.22
CA ARG A 72 -2.36 -7.17 -10.88
C ARG A 72 -1.72 -5.97 -10.20
N MET A 73 -1.69 -5.95 -8.86
CA MET A 73 -0.94 -4.94 -8.10
C MET A 73 0.57 -4.97 -8.46
N ILE A 74 1.17 -6.16 -8.58
CA ILE A 74 2.56 -6.31 -9.05
C ILE A 74 2.73 -5.73 -10.47
N LYS A 75 1.81 -6.05 -11.40
CA LYS A 75 1.82 -5.50 -12.77
C LYS A 75 1.68 -3.97 -12.79
N ALA A 76 0.93 -3.39 -11.85
CA ALA A 76 0.81 -1.94 -11.65
C ALA A 76 2.02 -1.32 -10.90
N GLY A 77 3.06 -2.11 -10.63
CA GLY A 77 4.33 -1.65 -10.08
C GLY A 77 4.41 -1.64 -8.56
N PHE A 78 3.48 -2.26 -7.84
CA PHE A 78 3.53 -2.40 -6.37
C PHE A 78 4.44 -3.54 -5.89
N THR A 79 5.31 -4.07 -6.75
CA THR A 79 6.26 -5.13 -6.38
C THR A 79 7.09 -4.74 -5.16
N ASN A 80 7.16 -5.61 -4.17
CA ASN A 80 7.87 -5.40 -2.91
C ASN A 80 7.36 -4.19 -2.10
N HIS A 81 6.04 -4.00 -2.07
CA HIS A 81 5.40 -2.99 -1.23
C HIS A 81 4.62 -3.64 -0.09
N LYS A 82 4.41 -2.88 0.97
CA LYS A 82 3.57 -3.25 2.09
C LYS A 82 2.65 -2.10 2.42
N LYS A 83 1.40 -2.39 2.73
CA LYS A 83 0.46 -1.37 3.17
C LYS A 83 0.83 -0.87 4.56
N LEU A 84 1.08 0.43 4.65
CA LEU A 84 1.25 1.18 5.87
C LEU A 84 -0.02 1.99 6.11
N THR A 85 -0.68 1.76 7.24
CA THR A 85 -1.83 2.59 7.64
C THR A 85 -1.31 3.77 8.45
N ILE A 86 -1.77 4.98 8.13
CA ILE A 86 -1.37 6.23 8.77
C ILE A 86 -2.61 6.90 9.35
N ILE A 87 -2.54 7.35 10.61
CA ILE A 87 -3.53 8.25 11.22
C ILE A 87 -3.08 9.68 10.96
N THR A 88 -3.87 10.42 10.19
CA THR A 88 -3.62 11.83 9.89
C THR A 88 -3.96 12.73 11.08
N ALA A 89 -3.55 14.01 11.01
CA ALA A 89 -3.96 15.04 11.98
C ALA A 89 -5.48 15.24 12.08
N SER A 90 -6.25 14.82 11.06
CA SER A 90 -7.72 14.86 11.04
C SER A 90 -8.36 13.56 11.54
N ASP A 91 -7.60 12.69 12.23
CA ASP A 91 -8.03 11.36 12.71
C ASP A 91 -8.49 10.36 11.64
N LYS A 92 -8.30 10.70 10.35
CA LYS A 92 -8.56 9.76 9.26
C LYS A 92 -7.46 8.73 9.17
N ARG A 93 -7.85 7.46 8.98
CA ARG A 93 -6.94 6.36 8.67
C ARG A 93 -6.80 6.22 7.17
N ILE A 94 -5.57 6.30 6.68
CA ILE A 94 -5.26 6.19 5.25
C ILE A 94 -4.26 5.06 5.05
N GLY A 95 -4.53 4.17 4.10
CA GLY A 95 -3.64 3.07 3.73
C GLY A 95 -2.78 3.45 2.52
N VAL A 96 -1.46 3.46 2.68
CA VAL A 96 -0.50 3.74 1.60
C VAL A 96 0.44 2.55 1.44
N TYR A 97 0.63 2.09 0.21
CA TYR A 97 1.61 1.05 -0.09
C TYR A 97 3.00 1.67 -0.19
N VAL A 98 3.87 1.31 0.75
CA VAL A 98 5.26 1.78 0.84
C VAL A 98 6.22 0.67 0.46
N PRO A 99 7.41 0.97 -0.09
CA PRO A 99 8.43 -0.04 -0.31
C PRO A 99 8.77 -0.80 0.98
N ILE A 100 8.91 -2.14 0.91
CA ILE A 100 9.20 -2.99 2.07
C ILE A 100 10.45 -2.54 2.81
N LYS A 101 11.48 -2.04 2.09
CA LYS A 101 12.70 -1.52 2.70
C LYS A 101 12.43 -0.38 3.68
N ASP A 102 11.54 0.55 3.31
CA ASP A 102 11.25 1.72 4.13
C ASP A 102 10.23 1.38 5.22
N TYR A 103 9.31 0.47 4.94
CA TYR A 103 8.47 -0.15 5.97
C TYR A 103 9.33 -0.74 7.08
N LYS A 104 10.34 -1.56 6.74
CA LYS A 104 11.22 -2.23 7.72
C LYS A 104 11.96 -1.24 8.62
N LYS A 105 12.39 -0.08 8.10
CA LYS A 105 13.04 0.96 8.92
C LYS A 105 12.17 1.42 10.09
N LEU A 106 10.85 1.51 9.91
CA LEU A 106 9.92 1.86 10.99
C LEU A 106 9.85 0.82 12.11
N TRP A 107 10.32 -0.41 11.85
CA TRP A 107 10.34 -1.52 12.80
C TRP A 107 11.71 -1.80 13.39
N GLU A 108 12.75 -1.06 13.00
CA GLU A 108 14.05 -1.09 13.68
C GLU A 108 13.89 -0.72 15.17
N ARG A 109 12.86 0.07 15.48
CA ARG A 109 12.40 0.33 16.83
C ARG A 109 11.08 -0.38 17.11
N ASN A 110 11.03 -1.15 18.19
CA ASN A 110 9.80 -1.82 18.59
C ASN A 110 8.73 -0.78 18.97
N PRO A 111 7.50 -0.84 18.40
CA PRO A 111 6.43 0.08 18.77
C PRO A 111 6.07 0.09 20.25
N ARG A 112 6.28 -1.04 20.96
CA ARG A 112 6.08 -1.11 22.41
C ARG A 112 7.11 -0.26 23.17
N ASP A 113 8.35 -0.22 22.71
CA ASP A 113 9.41 0.55 23.35
C ASP A 113 9.21 2.05 23.08
N LEU A 114 8.88 2.41 21.84
CA LEU A 114 8.48 3.77 21.49
C LEU A 114 7.32 4.25 22.37
N ARG A 115 6.31 3.41 22.58
CA ARG A 115 5.19 3.72 23.47
C ARG A 115 5.62 3.94 24.92
N LYS A 116 6.54 3.14 25.45
CA LYS A 116 7.07 3.30 26.82
C LYS A 116 7.88 4.58 26.98
N GLU A 117 8.56 5.01 25.92
CA GLU A 117 9.35 6.24 25.87
C GLU A 117 8.52 7.49 25.60
N GLY A 118 7.20 7.36 25.35
CA GLY A 118 6.37 8.48 24.95
C GLY A 118 6.75 9.03 23.57
N LYS A 119 7.20 8.16 22.66
CA LYS A 119 7.66 8.51 21.31
C LYS A 119 6.85 7.80 20.24
N SER A 120 6.84 8.38 19.05
CA SER A 120 6.25 7.77 17.87
C SER A 120 7.00 8.20 16.61
N HIS A 121 6.85 7.43 15.53
CA HIS A 121 7.30 7.90 14.23
C HIS A 121 6.26 8.87 13.68
N TYR A 122 6.65 10.07 13.30
CA TYR A 122 5.84 10.95 12.47
C TYR A 122 6.26 10.80 11.02
N LEU A 123 5.30 10.62 10.13
CA LEU A 123 5.50 10.32 8.73
C LEU A 123 5.04 11.47 7.85
N ILE A 124 5.83 11.76 6.82
CA ILE A 124 5.42 12.54 5.66
C ILE A 124 5.60 11.62 4.45
N VAL A 125 4.50 11.31 3.77
CA VAL A 125 4.48 10.42 2.62
C VAL A 125 3.96 11.16 1.41
N ARG A 126 4.82 11.33 0.40
CA ARG A 126 4.41 11.74 -0.95
C ARG A 126 3.97 10.51 -1.70
N TYR A 127 2.77 10.55 -2.25
CA TYR A 127 2.19 9.39 -2.93
C TYR A 127 1.52 9.82 -4.22
N LYS A 128 1.34 8.83 -5.10
CA LYS A 128 0.44 8.94 -6.25
C LYS A 128 -0.69 7.93 -6.13
N THR A 129 -1.82 8.25 -6.72
CA THR A 129 -2.92 7.30 -6.89
C THR A 129 -2.65 6.43 -8.12
N VAL A 130 -2.81 5.13 -7.97
CA VAL A 130 -2.72 4.15 -9.05
C VAL A 130 -4.00 3.33 -9.05
N THR A 131 -4.77 3.41 -10.12
CA THR A 131 -5.98 2.62 -10.28
C THR A 131 -5.65 1.22 -10.79
N VAL A 132 -6.13 0.20 -10.10
CA VAL A 132 -6.03 -1.21 -10.49
C VAL A 132 -7.45 -1.79 -10.47
N ASP A 133 -7.95 -2.22 -11.63
CA ASP A 133 -9.33 -2.71 -11.81
C ASP A 133 -10.43 -1.79 -11.26
N GLY A 134 -10.30 -0.47 -11.49
CA GLY A 134 -11.28 0.50 -10.98
C GLY A 134 -11.20 0.77 -9.48
N HIS A 135 -10.20 0.21 -8.78
CA HIS A 135 -9.90 0.54 -7.39
C HIS A 135 -8.64 1.40 -7.29
N ASP A 136 -8.74 2.50 -6.57
CA ASP A 136 -7.64 3.43 -6.36
C ASP A 136 -6.76 3.01 -5.18
N TYR A 137 -5.47 2.88 -5.45
CA TYR A 137 -4.45 2.54 -4.46
C TYR A 137 -3.43 3.65 -4.34
N LEU A 138 -3.07 4.00 -3.10
CA LEU A 138 -2.06 5.01 -2.85
C LEU A 138 -0.68 4.35 -2.84
N LYS A 139 0.18 4.74 -3.77
CA LYS A 139 1.55 4.25 -3.89
C LYS A 139 2.52 5.33 -3.43
N ALA A 140 3.32 5.04 -2.41
CA ALA A 140 4.34 5.97 -1.94
C ALA A 140 5.44 6.15 -2.98
N GLU A 141 5.77 7.40 -3.29
CA GLU A 141 6.94 7.77 -4.10
C GLU A 141 8.11 8.15 -3.19
N HIS A 142 7.80 8.83 -2.08
CA HIS A 142 8.78 9.19 -1.07
C HIS A 142 8.15 9.06 0.32
N ILE A 143 8.89 8.46 1.24
CA ILE A 143 8.58 8.42 2.66
C ILE A 143 9.71 9.07 3.44
N ASN A 144 9.36 9.99 4.32
CA ASN A 144 10.22 10.54 5.36
C ASN A 144 9.60 10.27 6.72
N PHE A 145 10.44 9.99 7.69
CA PHE A 145 10.00 9.82 9.06
C PHE A 145 10.99 10.45 10.04
N SER A 146 10.46 10.93 11.15
CA SER A 146 11.22 11.38 12.31
C SER A 146 10.65 10.74 13.56
N LEU A 147 11.49 10.53 14.55
CA LEU A 147 11.02 10.23 15.90
C LEU A 147 10.59 11.54 16.55
N VAL A 148 9.35 11.58 17.02
CA VAL A 148 8.80 12.71 17.75
C VAL A 148 8.33 12.25 19.11
N ASP A 149 8.43 13.14 20.09
CA ASP A 149 7.72 12.96 21.34
C ASP A 149 6.21 13.01 21.06
N HIS A 150 5.47 12.18 21.77
CA HIS A 150 4.06 11.95 21.56
C HIS A 150 3.33 12.34 22.84
N GLU A 151 2.34 13.23 22.72
CA GLU A 151 1.20 13.15 23.62
C GLU A 151 0.29 12.02 23.12
N PRO A 152 0.06 10.96 23.90
CA PRO A 152 -1.26 10.45 24.11
C PRO A 152 -2.37 10.42 23.06
N TYR A 153 -2.23 10.11 21.76
CA TYR A 153 -3.41 9.62 20.98
C TYR A 153 -3.83 8.20 21.46
N ILE A 154 -4.09 8.07 22.75
CA ILE A 154 -4.88 7.00 23.35
C ILE A 154 -6.31 7.51 23.26
N LYS A 155 -7.09 6.98 22.31
CA LYS A 155 -8.54 7.01 22.48
C LYS A 155 -8.84 6.33 23.83
N LYS A 156 -9.38 7.10 24.78
CA LYS A 156 -10.15 6.55 25.88
C LYS A 156 -11.30 5.70 25.33
#